data_AF-A0A927TF49-F1
#
_entry.id   AF-A0A927TF49-F1
#
_cell.length_a   1.000
_cell.length_b   1.000
_cell.length_c   1.000
_cell.angle_alpha   90.00
_cell.angle_beta   90.00
_cell.angle_gamma   90.00
#
_symmetry.space_group_name_H-M   'P 1'
#
loop_
_entity.id
_entity.type
_entity.pdbx_description
1 polymer ?
#
loop_
_entity_poly.entity_id
_entity_poly.type
_entity_poly.pdbx_seq_one_letter_code
_entity_poly.pdbx_strand_id
1 'polypeptide(L)'
;MKKRVVTMMIAAMMSVCCMAGCGTTEVSQEPTNQTQESTVETEVEKKSDTAILVVSFGTSYNDSRDITIGAIEEAIAEAKPEYEVRRAFTSQIIIDVLKKRDSLEIDNVTEALDRAVADGVKELIVQPTHLMNGFEYNDLAAELTDYLDKFDKIVLAEPLLMSDADFDAVVNAITEKTASYDDGETAICFMGHGTEAESNSVYATLQDKLTAGGYENYYVGTVEGAPTLDDVVAALKAKGTYKKVVLEPLMVVAGDHANNDMAGAEADSWKSVLEQEGYEVECILEGLGQIEAVQDVYVEHLKSAMDAGVAFAGVEKTEAEGEVIELADGTYSVQVESSSSMFKIEKAELTIAGEEISAVLTLSGTGYGKLYMGTAEAAAAADEADYISFVEDANGAYTYTIPVAALDQPIDCAAFSNKKEEWYDRQLTFLSASIGAQNEGNVSEASTTENSATASVTEVTDGTYSIDVTLGGGSGKSTVLSPATITVSGGSMVARIEWSSPNYDYMLVDGEKYLPVNTEGNSVFEIPVVALDTELAVIGDTVAMSKPREIEYTLTFHSNTLKVAE
;
A
#
# COMPACT_ATOMS: atom_id res chain seq x y z
N MET A 1 -37.28 -11.18 42.75
CA MET A 1 -38.17 -12.16 43.43
C MET A 1 -39.15 -12.73 42.41
N LYS A 2 -39.14 -14.06 42.24
CA LYS A 2 -40.20 -14.97 41.70
C LYS A 2 -40.69 -14.67 40.26
N LYS A 3 -40.27 -15.37 39.19
CA LYS A 3 -40.42 -16.81 38.84
C LYS A 3 -41.77 -17.42 39.28
N ARG A 4 -42.60 -17.82 38.30
CA ARG A 4 -43.21 -19.17 38.23
C ARG A 4 -43.42 -19.62 36.78
N VAL A 5 -42.74 -20.72 36.47
CA VAL A 5 -42.89 -21.66 35.35
C VAL A 5 -43.99 -22.68 35.70
N VAL A 6 -44.52 -23.41 34.70
CA VAL A 6 -45.10 -24.80 34.66
C VAL A 6 -46.33 -24.81 33.72
N THR A 7 -46.59 -25.69 32.74
CA THR A 7 -45.92 -26.88 32.16
C THR A 7 -46.66 -27.30 30.86
N MET A 8 -45.93 -27.94 29.95
CA MET A 8 -46.30 -28.73 28.74
C MET A 8 -47.64 -29.51 28.73
N MET A 9 -48.22 -29.67 27.53
CA MET A 9 -48.72 -30.98 27.07
C MET A 9 -48.60 -31.15 25.55
N ILE A 10 -47.98 -32.26 25.15
CA ILE A 10 -47.74 -32.75 23.78
C ILE A 10 -48.95 -33.60 23.34
N ALA A 11 -49.39 -33.48 22.10
CA ALA A 11 -50.07 -34.57 21.38
C ALA A 11 -49.83 -34.44 19.86
N ALA A 12 -49.03 -35.36 19.31
CA ALA A 12 -48.84 -35.58 17.90
C ALA A 12 -49.86 -36.61 17.37
N MET A 13 -50.40 -36.41 16.17
CA MET A 13 -50.94 -37.50 15.36
C MET A 13 -50.92 -37.14 13.86
N MET A 14 -50.11 -37.87 13.10
CA MET A 14 -50.10 -37.96 11.64
C MET A 14 -51.29 -38.79 11.14
N SER A 15 -51.92 -38.39 10.02
CA SER A 15 -52.02 -39.19 8.78
C SER A 15 -53.14 -38.70 7.83
N VAL A 16 -52.71 -38.15 6.68
CA VAL A 16 -53.09 -38.46 5.28
C VAL A 16 -54.43 -39.19 5.03
N CYS A 17 -55.34 -38.60 4.23
CA CYS A 17 -55.62 -38.97 2.82
C CYS A 17 -56.93 -38.35 2.27
N CYS A 18 -56.93 -38.10 0.97
CA CYS A 18 -57.94 -37.46 0.13
C CYS A 18 -59.29 -38.19 0.03
N MET A 19 -60.39 -37.46 -0.20
CA MET A 19 -61.19 -37.46 -1.44
C MET A 19 -62.60 -36.85 -1.29
N ALA A 20 -62.92 -35.95 -2.24
CA ALA A 20 -64.17 -35.77 -2.99
C ALA A 20 -65.51 -35.44 -2.30
N GLY A 21 -66.14 -34.35 -2.79
CA GLY A 21 -67.46 -34.49 -3.42
C GLY A 21 -68.59 -33.53 -3.01
N CYS A 22 -68.84 -32.54 -3.89
CA CYS A 22 -70.14 -32.01 -4.34
C CYS A 22 -71.09 -31.26 -3.37
N GLY A 23 -71.52 -30.06 -3.78
CA GLY A 23 -72.83 -29.51 -3.38
C GLY A 23 -72.96 -27.99 -3.46
N THR A 24 -73.36 -27.48 -4.61
CA THR A 24 -73.70 -26.07 -4.90
C THR A 24 -75.04 -25.66 -4.26
N THR A 25 -75.12 -24.53 -3.53
CA THR A 25 -76.28 -23.60 -3.56
C THR A 25 -75.90 -22.23 -2.98
N GLU A 26 -76.36 -21.20 -3.66
CA GLU A 26 -76.00 -19.77 -3.59
C GLU A 26 -76.41 -19.03 -2.31
N VAL A 27 -75.61 -18.05 -1.86
CA VAL A 27 -76.10 -16.78 -1.31
C VAL A 27 -75.10 -15.64 -1.63
N SER A 28 -75.68 -14.53 -2.10
CA SER A 28 -75.17 -13.19 -2.46
C SER A 28 -74.04 -12.56 -1.62
N GLN A 29 -73.13 -11.82 -2.29
CA GLN A 29 -72.92 -10.35 -2.14
C GLN A 29 -71.62 -9.89 -2.86
N GLU A 30 -71.72 -8.88 -3.73
CA GLU A 30 -70.58 -8.04 -4.22
C GLU A 30 -70.08 -7.09 -3.10
N PRO A 31 -68.94 -6.39 -3.25
CA PRO A 31 -67.64 -6.83 -3.75
C PRO A 31 -66.50 -6.40 -2.77
N THR A 32 -65.44 -7.19 -2.65
CA THR A 32 -64.15 -6.68 -2.16
C THR A 32 -63.05 -7.17 -3.08
N ASN A 33 -62.51 -6.21 -3.82
CA ASN A 33 -61.34 -6.35 -4.67
C ASN A 33 -60.12 -6.70 -3.79
N GLN A 34 -59.68 -7.95 -3.83
CA GLN A 34 -58.33 -8.32 -3.43
C GLN A 34 -57.69 -8.98 -4.64
N THR A 35 -56.99 -8.16 -5.41
CA THR A 35 -56.00 -8.62 -6.37
C THR A 35 -54.90 -9.30 -5.56
N GLN A 36 -54.79 -10.61 -5.73
CA GLN A 36 -53.62 -11.37 -5.35
C GLN A 36 -52.47 -10.88 -6.25
N GLU A 37 -51.59 -10.04 -5.72
CA GLU A 37 -50.28 -9.81 -6.33
C GLU A 37 -49.51 -11.12 -6.24
N SER A 38 -49.56 -11.88 -7.32
CA SER A 38 -48.54 -12.87 -7.65
C SER A 38 -47.32 -12.09 -8.13
N THR A 39 -46.36 -11.88 -7.23
CA THR A 39 -44.99 -11.50 -7.63
C THR A 39 -44.45 -12.63 -8.50
N VAL A 40 -44.45 -12.40 -9.82
CA VAL A 40 -43.67 -13.20 -10.75
C VAL A 40 -42.23 -12.73 -10.56
N GLU A 41 -41.48 -13.44 -9.74
CA GLU A 41 -40.02 -13.39 -9.80
C GLU A 41 -39.63 -14.00 -11.15
N THR A 42 -39.37 -13.14 -12.13
CA THR A 42 -38.70 -13.54 -13.37
C THR A 42 -37.27 -13.92 -13.01
N GLU A 43 -36.96 -15.21 -12.93
CA GLU A 43 -35.58 -15.71 -12.93
C GLU A 43 -34.89 -15.20 -14.21
N VAL A 44 -33.96 -14.26 -14.08
CA VAL A 44 -33.14 -13.78 -15.19
C VAL A 44 -32.18 -14.92 -15.58
N GLU A 45 -32.25 -15.38 -16.82
CA GLU A 45 -31.33 -16.38 -17.36
C GLU A 45 -29.92 -15.78 -17.43
N LYS A 46 -28.99 -16.30 -16.62
CA LYS A 46 -27.60 -15.82 -16.60
C LYS A 46 -26.89 -16.17 -17.90
N LYS A 47 -26.11 -15.22 -18.44
CA LYS A 47 -25.18 -15.50 -19.55
C LYS A 47 -24.05 -16.38 -19.04
N SER A 48 -23.95 -17.60 -19.56
CA SER A 48 -22.96 -18.58 -19.08
C SER A 48 -21.56 -18.38 -19.64
N ASP A 49 -21.40 -17.59 -20.71
CA ASP A 49 -20.13 -17.33 -21.39
C ASP A 49 -19.50 -15.99 -21.00
N THR A 50 -20.17 -15.15 -20.20
CA THR A 50 -19.63 -13.89 -19.67
C THR A 50 -19.82 -13.79 -18.17
N ALA A 51 -18.77 -13.44 -17.43
CA ALA A 51 -18.83 -13.22 -15.97
C ALA A 51 -18.21 -11.87 -15.58
N ILE A 52 -18.67 -11.35 -14.44
CA ILE A 52 -18.06 -10.20 -13.77
C ILE A 52 -17.24 -10.73 -12.59
N LEU A 53 -15.97 -10.32 -12.49
CA LEU A 53 -15.10 -10.58 -11.35
C LEU A 53 -14.83 -9.27 -10.61
N VAL A 54 -15.35 -9.17 -9.38
CA VAL A 54 -15.05 -8.05 -8.48
C VAL A 54 -13.81 -8.42 -7.66
N VAL A 55 -12.78 -7.59 -7.74
CA VAL A 55 -11.49 -7.84 -7.09
C VAL A 55 -11.24 -6.77 -6.03
N SER A 56 -11.01 -7.19 -4.80
CA SER A 56 -10.73 -6.28 -3.67
C SER A 56 -9.41 -6.65 -3.02
N PHE A 57 -8.75 -5.71 -2.34
CA PHE A 57 -7.66 -6.05 -1.42
C PHE A 57 -8.11 -7.11 -0.39
N GLY A 58 -9.32 -6.93 0.13
CA GLY A 58 -9.96 -7.81 1.08
C GLY A 58 -9.96 -7.24 2.50
N THR A 59 -10.75 -7.85 3.38
CA THR A 59 -10.67 -7.57 4.83
C THR A 59 -11.05 -8.81 5.63
N SER A 60 -10.33 -9.01 6.74
CA SER A 60 -10.64 -10.05 7.71
C SER A 60 -11.72 -9.60 8.71
N TYR A 61 -12.19 -8.36 8.65
CA TYR A 61 -13.27 -7.86 9.51
C TYR A 61 -14.62 -8.18 8.87
N ASN A 62 -15.31 -9.21 9.38
CA ASN A 62 -16.55 -9.73 8.78
C ASN A 62 -17.64 -8.65 8.63
N ASP A 63 -17.91 -7.90 9.70
CA ASP A 63 -18.92 -6.86 9.69
C ASP A 63 -18.62 -5.78 8.64
N SER A 64 -17.34 -5.40 8.51
CA SER A 64 -16.87 -4.43 7.53
C SER A 64 -16.97 -4.99 6.11
N ARG A 65 -16.52 -6.23 5.89
CA ARG A 65 -16.51 -6.88 4.57
C ARG A 65 -17.89 -6.89 3.94
N ASP A 66 -18.90 -7.33 4.69
CA ASP A 66 -20.23 -7.59 4.12
C ASP A 66 -20.92 -6.26 3.74
N ILE A 67 -20.77 -5.21 4.56
CA ILE A 67 -21.39 -3.89 4.31
C ILE A 67 -20.58 -2.97 3.38
N THR A 68 -19.36 -3.36 3.00
CA THR A 68 -18.50 -2.59 2.07
C THR A 68 -18.29 -3.34 0.76
N ILE A 69 -17.39 -4.32 0.75
CA ILE A 69 -17.09 -5.16 -0.41
C ILE A 69 -18.36 -5.89 -0.87
N GLY A 70 -19.09 -6.50 0.06
CA GLY A 70 -20.36 -7.17 -0.25
C GLY A 70 -21.40 -6.22 -0.81
N ALA A 71 -21.49 -5.00 -0.28
CA ALA A 71 -22.42 -3.98 -0.79
C ALA A 71 -22.06 -3.51 -2.21
N ILE A 72 -20.77 -3.35 -2.52
CA ILE A 72 -20.31 -3.03 -3.89
C ILE A 72 -20.65 -4.17 -4.85
N GLU A 73 -20.40 -5.43 -4.45
CA GLU A 73 -20.75 -6.60 -5.26
C GLU A 73 -22.25 -6.73 -5.49
N GLU A 74 -23.06 -6.45 -4.48
CA GLU A 74 -24.52 -6.45 -4.56
C GLU A 74 -25.00 -5.35 -5.50
N ALA A 75 -24.50 -4.11 -5.37
CA ALA A 75 -24.83 -3.01 -6.28
C ALA A 75 -24.48 -3.35 -7.74
N ILE A 76 -23.34 -4.01 -7.97
CA ILE A 76 -22.94 -4.50 -9.30
C ILE A 76 -23.90 -5.58 -9.80
N ALA A 77 -24.25 -6.56 -8.96
CA ALA A 77 -25.18 -7.63 -9.32
C ALA A 77 -26.59 -7.11 -9.62
N GLU A 78 -27.07 -6.12 -8.86
CA GLU A 78 -28.36 -5.46 -9.09
C GLU A 78 -28.36 -4.64 -10.38
N ALA A 79 -27.26 -3.96 -10.70
CA ALA A 79 -27.12 -3.20 -11.93
C ALA A 79 -26.98 -4.09 -13.19
N LYS A 80 -26.51 -5.33 -13.02
CA LYS A 80 -26.19 -6.29 -14.09
C LYS A 80 -26.69 -7.72 -13.76
N PRO A 81 -28.01 -7.91 -13.53
CA PRO A 81 -28.55 -9.18 -13.04
C PRO A 81 -28.42 -10.35 -14.03
N GLU A 82 -28.17 -10.07 -15.31
CA GLU A 82 -27.95 -11.08 -16.34
C GLU A 82 -26.55 -11.71 -16.32
N TYR A 83 -25.63 -11.20 -15.49
CA TYR A 83 -24.26 -11.69 -15.36
C TYR A 83 -24.04 -12.37 -14.00
N GLU A 84 -23.20 -13.39 -13.98
CA GLU A 84 -22.68 -13.92 -12.72
C GLU A 84 -21.62 -12.96 -12.16
N VAL A 85 -21.78 -12.53 -10.91
CA VAL A 85 -20.77 -11.78 -10.16
C VAL A 85 -19.98 -12.75 -9.29
N ARG A 86 -18.65 -12.73 -9.45
CA ARG A 86 -17.68 -13.52 -8.70
C ARG A 86 -16.79 -12.58 -7.86
N ARG A 87 -16.21 -13.12 -6.80
CA ARG A 87 -15.31 -12.41 -5.88
C ARG A 87 -13.91 -13.01 -5.95
N ALA A 88 -12.89 -12.15 -5.91
CA ALA A 88 -11.52 -12.53 -5.56
C ALA A 88 -10.89 -11.48 -4.65
N PHE A 89 -9.96 -11.90 -3.78
CA PHE A 89 -9.12 -10.99 -3.02
C PHE A 89 -7.66 -11.00 -3.50
N THR A 90 -6.97 -9.87 -3.41
CA THR A 90 -5.53 -9.79 -3.73
C THR A 90 -4.66 -10.21 -2.54
N SER A 91 -5.09 -9.93 -1.30
CA SER A 91 -4.31 -10.27 -0.11
C SER A 91 -4.43 -11.74 0.31
N GLN A 92 -3.39 -12.53 0.07
CA GLN A 92 -3.32 -13.93 0.52
C GLN A 92 -3.37 -14.05 2.06
N ILE A 93 -2.83 -13.07 2.79
CA ILE A 93 -2.90 -13.03 4.26
C ILE A 93 -4.36 -12.99 4.72
N ILE A 94 -5.18 -12.12 4.11
CA ILE A 94 -6.61 -12.02 4.45
C ILE A 94 -7.34 -13.31 4.11
N ILE A 95 -7.07 -13.91 2.94
CA ILE A 95 -7.65 -15.18 2.52
C ILE A 95 -7.32 -16.29 3.53
N ASP A 96 -6.06 -16.41 3.92
CA ASP A 96 -5.60 -17.42 4.88
C ASP A 96 -6.20 -17.22 6.27
N VAL A 97 -6.32 -15.96 6.72
CA VAL A 97 -6.99 -15.61 7.97
C VAL A 97 -8.46 -16.05 7.94
N LEU A 98 -9.19 -15.74 6.86
CA LEU A 98 -10.61 -16.10 6.73
C LEU A 98 -10.81 -17.61 6.62
N LYS A 99 -9.93 -18.31 5.90
CA LYS A 99 -9.96 -19.77 5.82
C LYS A 99 -9.67 -20.42 7.16
N LYS A 100 -8.63 -19.95 7.88
CA LYS A 100 -8.22 -20.53 9.17
C LYS A 100 -9.18 -20.20 10.30
N ARG A 101 -9.58 -18.94 10.43
CA ARG A 101 -10.41 -18.45 11.54
C ARG A 101 -11.88 -18.77 11.34
N ASP A 102 -12.38 -18.59 10.13
CA ASP A 102 -13.82 -18.59 9.84
C ASP A 102 -14.25 -19.77 8.94
N SER A 103 -13.31 -20.58 8.44
CA SER A 103 -13.57 -21.63 7.44
C SER A 103 -14.23 -21.08 6.17
N LEU A 104 -13.97 -19.81 5.85
CA LEU A 104 -14.46 -19.14 4.67
C LEU A 104 -13.41 -19.25 3.56
N GLU A 105 -13.76 -19.93 2.46
CA GLU A 105 -12.91 -20.03 1.28
C GLU A 105 -13.21 -18.86 0.35
N ILE A 106 -12.22 -18.00 0.14
CA ILE A 106 -12.25 -16.92 -0.83
C ILE A 106 -11.10 -17.17 -1.79
N ASP A 107 -11.37 -17.05 -3.07
CA ASP A 107 -10.37 -17.25 -4.10
C ASP A 107 -9.42 -16.06 -4.12
N ASN A 108 -8.12 -16.34 -4.30
CA ASN A 108 -7.22 -15.31 -4.83
C ASN A 108 -7.52 -15.09 -6.33
N VAL A 109 -6.88 -14.09 -6.93
CA VAL A 109 -7.12 -13.72 -8.33
C VAL A 109 -6.83 -14.89 -9.27
N THR A 110 -5.67 -15.54 -9.17
CA THR A 110 -5.30 -16.72 -9.97
C THR A 110 -6.32 -17.85 -9.83
N GLU A 111 -6.74 -18.19 -8.61
CA GLU A 111 -7.74 -19.23 -8.37
C GLU A 111 -9.10 -18.87 -9.02
N ALA A 112 -9.52 -17.61 -8.93
CA ALA A 112 -10.76 -17.13 -9.53
C ALA A 112 -10.70 -17.17 -11.07
N LEU A 113 -9.55 -16.78 -11.65
CA LEU A 113 -9.31 -16.82 -13.10
C LEU A 113 -9.28 -18.26 -13.62
N ASP A 114 -8.54 -19.15 -12.96
CA ASP A 114 -8.49 -20.57 -13.32
C ASP A 114 -9.87 -21.24 -13.23
N ARG A 115 -10.66 -20.92 -12.21
CA ARG A 115 -12.05 -21.40 -12.10
C ARG A 115 -12.95 -20.83 -13.19
N ALA A 116 -12.84 -19.54 -13.52
CA ALA A 116 -13.60 -18.96 -14.63
C ALA A 116 -13.27 -19.64 -15.96
N VAL A 117 -12.00 -19.94 -16.23
CA VAL A 117 -11.58 -20.72 -17.40
C VAL A 117 -12.16 -22.13 -17.37
N ALA A 118 -12.09 -22.81 -16.22
CA ALA A 118 -12.61 -24.17 -16.06
C ALA A 118 -14.14 -24.25 -16.24
N ASP A 119 -14.86 -23.23 -15.82
CA ASP A 119 -16.31 -23.09 -15.99
C ASP A 119 -16.70 -22.71 -17.43
N GLY A 120 -15.72 -22.40 -18.28
CA GLY A 120 -15.93 -22.11 -19.71
C GLY A 120 -16.30 -20.66 -20.01
N VAL A 121 -16.05 -19.73 -19.08
CA VAL A 121 -16.22 -18.29 -19.30
C VAL A 121 -15.33 -17.86 -20.49
N LYS A 122 -15.91 -17.07 -21.41
CA LYS A 122 -15.25 -16.58 -22.62
C LYS A 122 -14.92 -15.11 -22.55
N GLU A 123 -15.83 -14.32 -21.99
CA GLU A 123 -15.61 -12.91 -21.73
C GLU A 123 -15.58 -12.66 -20.22
N LEU A 124 -14.51 -12.04 -19.73
CA LEU A 124 -14.37 -11.67 -18.32
C LEU A 124 -14.34 -10.15 -18.18
N ILE A 125 -15.21 -9.62 -17.33
CA ILE A 125 -15.22 -8.19 -16.97
C ILE A 125 -14.71 -8.08 -15.53
N VAL A 126 -13.62 -7.37 -15.31
CA VAL A 126 -12.97 -7.26 -14.01
C VAL A 126 -13.17 -5.85 -13.47
N GLN A 127 -13.77 -5.73 -12.29
CA GLN A 127 -13.94 -4.47 -11.57
C GLN A 127 -13.10 -4.50 -10.29
N PRO A 128 -11.95 -3.80 -10.26
CA PRO A 128 -11.22 -3.62 -9.01
C PRO A 128 -11.96 -2.65 -8.10
N THR A 129 -11.95 -2.91 -6.80
CA THR A 129 -12.44 -1.98 -5.77
C THR A 129 -11.28 -1.19 -5.15
N HIS A 130 -10.23 -0.91 -5.93
CA HIS A 130 -9.10 -0.11 -5.47
C HIS A 130 -9.46 1.38 -5.46
N LEU A 131 -8.74 2.16 -4.66
CA LEU A 131 -8.94 3.60 -4.60
C LEU A 131 -8.34 4.32 -5.83
N MET A 132 -7.19 3.84 -6.30
CA MET A 132 -6.38 4.47 -7.34
C MET A 132 -5.69 3.42 -8.21
N ASN A 133 -5.12 3.85 -9.33
CA ASN A 133 -4.27 3.05 -10.21
C ASN A 133 -2.82 2.91 -9.65
N GLY A 134 -2.70 2.46 -8.40
CA GLY A 134 -1.43 2.22 -7.73
C GLY A 134 -0.91 0.80 -7.94
N PHE A 135 0.02 0.36 -7.09
CA PHE A 135 0.64 -0.98 -7.15
C PHE A 135 -0.41 -2.11 -7.26
N GLU A 136 -1.39 -2.16 -6.36
CA GLU A 136 -2.44 -3.21 -6.35
C GLU A 136 -3.25 -3.28 -7.67
N TYR A 137 -3.48 -2.15 -8.34
CA TYR A 137 -4.17 -2.15 -9.63
C TYR A 137 -3.25 -2.68 -10.75
N ASN A 138 -1.96 -2.30 -10.70
CA ASN A 138 -0.98 -2.74 -11.67
C ASN A 138 -0.65 -4.23 -11.52
N ASP A 139 -0.59 -4.75 -10.30
CA ASP A 139 -0.37 -6.17 -10.00
C ASP A 139 -1.54 -7.01 -10.54
N LEU A 140 -2.78 -6.57 -10.30
CA LEU A 140 -3.96 -7.18 -10.90
C LEU A 140 -3.88 -7.15 -12.44
N ALA A 141 -3.51 -6.01 -13.03
CA ALA A 141 -3.37 -5.89 -14.48
C ALA A 141 -2.28 -6.83 -15.04
N ALA A 142 -1.16 -6.98 -14.33
CA ALA A 142 -0.09 -7.90 -14.68
C ALA A 142 -0.56 -9.36 -14.62
N GLU A 143 -1.29 -9.74 -13.57
CA GLU A 143 -1.85 -11.09 -13.42
C GLU A 143 -2.89 -11.39 -14.51
N LEU A 144 -3.75 -10.44 -14.86
CA LEU A 144 -4.70 -10.58 -15.98
C LEU A 144 -4.00 -10.75 -17.34
N THR A 145 -2.79 -10.19 -17.49
CA THR A 145 -2.01 -10.30 -18.73
C THR A 145 -1.67 -11.76 -19.04
N ASP A 146 -1.46 -12.59 -18.01
CA ASP A 146 -1.18 -14.02 -18.15
C ASP A 146 -2.37 -14.88 -18.58
N TYR A 147 -3.56 -14.29 -18.63
CA TYR A 147 -4.79 -14.99 -19.00
C TYR A 147 -5.39 -14.50 -20.32
N LEU A 148 -4.74 -13.56 -21.02
CA LEU A 148 -5.25 -13.00 -22.27
C LEU A 148 -5.49 -14.04 -23.36
N ASP A 149 -4.75 -15.15 -23.37
CA ASP A 149 -4.90 -16.24 -24.34
C ASP A 149 -5.94 -17.30 -23.89
N LYS A 150 -6.38 -17.25 -22.64
CA LYS A 150 -7.37 -18.20 -22.07
C LYS A 150 -8.81 -17.71 -22.19
N PHE A 151 -9.03 -16.41 -22.34
CA PHE A 151 -10.33 -15.79 -22.58
C PHE A 151 -10.43 -15.28 -24.03
N ASP A 152 -11.63 -15.27 -24.58
CA ASP A 152 -11.88 -14.60 -25.87
C ASP A 152 -11.75 -13.07 -25.70
N LYS A 153 -12.04 -12.57 -24.49
CA LYS A 153 -11.92 -11.16 -24.12
C LYS A 153 -11.80 -10.98 -22.61
N ILE A 154 -10.87 -10.13 -22.17
CA ILE A 154 -10.86 -9.56 -20.82
C ILE A 154 -11.14 -8.06 -20.94
N VAL A 155 -11.92 -7.51 -20.02
CA VAL A 155 -12.13 -6.06 -19.85
C VAL A 155 -11.76 -5.72 -18.42
N LEU A 156 -10.84 -4.78 -18.22
CA LEU A 156 -10.48 -4.25 -16.91
C LEU A 156 -11.08 -2.86 -16.76
N ALA A 157 -11.90 -2.66 -15.72
CA ALA A 157 -12.50 -1.37 -15.40
C ALA A 157 -11.60 -0.53 -14.50
N GLU A 158 -11.85 0.78 -14.49
CA GLU A 158 -11.07 1.76 -13.73
C GLU A 158 -11.29 1.63 -12.20
N PRO A 159 -10.31 2.07 -11.38
CA PRO A 159 -10.45 2.18 -9.93
C PRO A 159 -11.17 3.48 -9.53
N LEU A 160 -11.48 3.66 -8.24
CA LEU A 160 -12.40 4.71 -7.77
C LEU A 160 -12.04 6.13 -8.22
N LEU A 161 -10.76 6.54 -8.14
CA LEU A 161 -10.31 7.90 -8.37
C LEU A 161 -9.43 7.99 -9.63
N MET A 162 -10.06 7.96 -10.80
CA MET A 162 -9.34 8.00 -12.08
C MET A 162 -9.54 9.32 -12.84
N SER A 163 -10.76 9.88 -12.81
CA SER A 163 -11.13 11.08 -13.56
C SER A 163 -11.62 12.20 -12.66
N ASP A 164 -11.60 13.43 -13.18
CA ASP A 164 -12.15 14.60 -12.48
C ASP A 164 -13.60 14.40 -12.01
N ALA A 165 -14.41 13.68 -12.78
CA ALA A 165 -15.80 13.39 -12.43
C ALA A 165 -15.89 12.42 -11.24
N ASP A 166 -14.96 11.47 -11.14
CA ASP A 166 -14.90 10.54 -10.02
C ASP A 166 -14.48 11.25 -8.73
N PHE A 167 -13.47 12.12 -8.81
CA PHE A 167 -13.09 12.97 -7.67
C PHE A 167 -14.27 13.83 -7.21
N ASP A 168 -14.99 14.46 -8.12
CA ASP A 168 -16.16 15.27 -7.79
C ASP A 168 -17.27 14.41 -7.15
N ALA A 169 -17.52 13.20 -7.66
CA ALA A 169 -18.51 12.27 -7.11
C ALA A 169 -18.15 11.83 -5.69
N VAL A 170 -16.89 11.43 -5.45
CA VAL A 170 -16.42 11.02 -4.13
C VAL A 170 -16.43 12.19 -3.15
N VAL A 171 -15.99 13.38 -3.56
CA VAL A 171 -16.05 14.59 -2.72
C VAL A 171 -17.49 14.90 -2.33
N ASN A 172 -18.43 14.85 -3.28
CA ASN A 172 -19.85 15.06 -2.96
C ASN A 172 -20.38 14.00 -1.99
N ALA A 173 -20.05 12.74 -2.21
CA ALA A 173 -20.51 11.63 -1.37
C ALA A 173 -20.01 11.76 0.09
N ILE A 174 -18.72 12.03 0.29
CA ILE A 174 -18.15 12.15 1.64
C ILE A 174 -18.59 13.44 2.34
N THR A 175 -18.76 14.54 1.61
CA THR A 175 -19.23 15.82 2.19
C THR A 175 -20.71 15.80 2.52
N GLU A 176 -21.56 15.16 1.70
CA GLU A 176 -22.98 14.97 2.00
C GLU A 176 -23.17 14.10 3.26
N LYS A 177 -22.42 12.99 3.35
CA LYS A 177 -22.45 12.10 4.51
C LYS A 177 -22.05 12.79 5.81
N THR A 178 -21.11 13.73 5.74
CA THR A 178 -20.55 14.43 6.91
C THR A 178 -21.13 15.82 7.15
N ALA A 179 -22.08 16.27 6.32
CA ALA A 179 -22.62 17.62 6.36
C ALA A 179 -23.21 18.01 7.74
N SER A 180 -23.69 17.05 8.52
CA SER A 180 -24.21 17.30 9.87
C SER A 180 -23.15 17.75 10.88
N TYR A 181 -21.87 17.54 10.59
CA TYR A 181 -20.76 17.94 11.44
C TYR A 181 -20.22 19.34 11.13
N ASP A 182 -20.67 19.99 10.05
CA ASP A 182 -20.25 21.36 9.73
C ASP A 182 -20.96 22.39 10.63
N ASP A 183 -20.42 22.58 11.83
CA ASP A 183 -20.88 23.53 12.85
C ASP A 183 -19.97 24.77 12.97
N GLY A 184 -18.94 24.87 12.12
CA GLY A 184 -17.93 25.93 12.14
C GLY A 184 -16.86 25.79 13.24
N GLU A 185 -16.95 24.78 14.10
CA GLU A 185 -15.95 24.47 15.15
C GLU A 185 -15.41 23.02 15.03
N THR A 186 -15.87 22.26 14.05
CA THR A 186 -15.48 20.87 13.80
C THR A 186 -14.72 20.74 12.48
N ALA A 187 -13.57 20.06 12.55
CA ALA A 187 -12.84 19.60 11.36
C ALA A 187 -13.21 18.16 11.03
N ILE A 188 -13.27 17.84 9.74
CA ILE A 188 -13.46 16.48 9.23
C ILE A 188 -12.13 16.02 8.63
N CYS A 189 -11.54 14.98 9.20
CA CYS A 189 -10.28 14.41 8.79
C CYS A 189 -10.49 13.02 8.18
N PHE A 190 -9.94 12.82 6.99
CA PHE A 190 -9.97 11.57 6.25
C PHE A 190 -8.59 10.91 6.25
N MET A 191 -8.53 9.65 6.65
CA MET A 191 -7.28 8.87 6.71
C MET A 191 -7.24 7.84 5.58
N GLY A 192 -6.43 8.09 4.56
CA GLY A 192 -6.08 7.11 3.52
C GLY A 192 -4.95 6.18 3.94
N HIS A 193 -4.71 5.14 3.15
CA HIS A 193 -3.57 4.25 3.35
C HIS A 193 -2.26 4.99 3.05
N GLY A 194 -2.15 5.59 1.87
CA GLY A 194 -0.91 6.16 1.36
C GLY A 194 -0.04 5.12 0.65
N THR A 195 0.85 5.57 -0.22
CA THR A 195 1.90 4.77 -0.85
C THR A 195 3.06 5.66 -1.28
N GLU A 196 4.23 5.07 -1.50
CA GLU A 196 5.40 5.79 -2.05
C GLU A 196 5.29 6.03 -3.57
N ALA A 197 4.33 5.42 -4.26
CA ALA A 197 4.13 5.59 -5.70
C ALA A 197 3.60 6.99 -6.07
N GLU A 198 3.80 7.39 -7.35
CA GLU A 198 3.23 8.62 -7.90
C GLU A 198 1.69 8.68 -7.80
N SER A 199 1.02 7.53 -7.80
CA SER A 199 -0.43 7.42 -7.61
C SER A 199 -0.90 7.98 -6.26
N ASN A 200 -0.01 8.13 -5.27
CA ASN A 200 -0.32 8.78 -4.00
C ASN A 200 -0.78 10.25 -4.17
N SER A 201 -0.50 10.86 -5.32
CA SER A 201 -1.00 12.21 -5.69
C SER A 201 -2.53 12.35 -5.66
N VAL A 202 -3.31 11.25 -5.68
CA VAL A 202 -4.77 11.31 -5.55
C VAL A 202 -5.24 11.93 -4.22
N TYR A 203 -4.49 11.77 -3.13
CA TYR A 203 -4.86 12.34 -1.83
C TYR A 203 -4.71 13.86 -1.82
N ALA A 204 -3.63 14.37 -2.41
CA ALA A 204 -3.44 15.81 -2.61
C ALA A 204 -4.52 16.37 -3.56
N THR A 205 -4.85 15.64 -4.63
CA THR A 205 -5.90 16.03 -5.57
C THR A 205 -7.27 16.12 -4.88
N LEU A 206 -7.62 15.16 -4.01
CA LEU A 206 -8.83 15.22 -3.19
C LEU A 206 -8.84 16.44 -2.26
N GLN A 207 -7.72 16.73 -1.59
CA GLN A 207 -7.60 17.91 -0.74
C GLN A 207 -7.82 19.21 -1.54
N ASP A 208 -7.26 19.31 -2.75
CA ASP A 208 -7.44 20.46 -3.64
C ASP A 208 -8.89 20.59 -4.09
N LYS A 209 -9.56 19.49 -4.43
CA LYS A 209 -10.98 19.46 -4.83
C LYS A 209 -11.90 19.89 -3.69
N LEU A 210 -11.67 19.39 -2.48
CA LEU A 210 -12.39 19.82 -1.27
C LEU A 210 -12.24 21.32 -1.05
N THR A 211 -11.00 21.82 -1.12
CA THR A 211 -10.69 23.25 -0.93
C THR A 211 -11.35 24.12 -2.01
N ALA A 212 -11.26 23.71 -3.27
CA ALA A 212 -11.89 24.41 -4.40
C ALA A 212 -13.43 24.40 -4.31
N GLY A 213 -14.01 23.36 -3.72
CA GLY A 213 -15.43 23.24 -3.41
C GLY A 213 -15.90 24.11 -2.24
N GLY A 214 -14.98 24.76 -1.51
CA GLY A 214 -15.29 25.59 -0.34
C GLY A 214 -15.35 24.82 0.99
N TYR A 215 -14.96 23.55 1.00
CA TYR A 215 -14.93 22.69 2.18
C TYR A 215 -13.65 22.94 3.00
N GLU A 216 -13.50 24.14 3.55
CA GLU A 216 -12.27 24.58 4.24
C GLU A 216 -11.95 23.82 5.55
N ASN A 217 -12.92 23.08 6.09
CA ASN A 217 -12.79 22.29 7.32
C ASN A 217 -12.51 20.80 7.07
N TYR A 218 -12.20 20.42 5.83
CA TYR A 218 -11.89 19.05 5.44
C TYR A 218 -10.39 18.85 5.21
N TYR A 219 -9.86 17.77 5.77
CA TYR A 219 -8.43 17.44 5.74
C TYR A 219 -8.22 16.00 5.30
N VAL A 220 -7.28 15.77 4.39
CA VAL A 220 -6.89 14.44 3.92
C VAL A 220 -5.45 14.18 4.34
N GLY A 221 -5.20 13.03 4.94
CA GLY A 221 -3.84 12.52 5.14
C GLY A 221 -3.79 11.00 5.00
N THR A 222 -2.61 10.44 5.19
CA THR A 222 -2.30 9.04 4.91
C THR A 222 -1.40 8.44 5.98
N VAL A 223 -1.49 7.12 6.18
CA VAL A 223 -0.64 6.38 7.12
C VAL A 223 0.79 6.23 6.56
N GLU A 224 0.93 5.86 5.29
CA GLU A 224 2.19 5.42 4.68
C GLU A 224 2.68 6.34 3.54
N GLY A 225 2.13 7.54 3.45
CA GLY A 225 2.50 8.51 2.41
C GLY A 225 2.36 9.95 2.86
N ALA A 226 2.25 10.85 1.88
CA ALA A 226 1.90 12.24 2.12
C ALA A 226 0.46 12.54 1.64
N PRO A 227 -0.28 13.45 2.29
CA PRO A 227 0.07 14.18 3.52
C PRO A 227 0.09 13.30 4.77
N THR A 228 0.99 13.56 5.71
CA THR A 228 1.10 12.78 6.96
C THR A 228 0.11 13.28 8.04
N LEU A 229 -0.05 12.51 9.12
CA LEU A 229 -0.77 12.98 10.31
C LEU A 229 -0.19 14.29 10.87
N ASP A 230 1.14 14.45 10.86
CA ASP A 230 1.79 15.68 11.32
C ASP A 230 1.41 16.88 10.44
N ASP A 231 1.28 16.68 9.14
CA ASP A 231 0.81 17.71 8.20
C ASP A 231 -0.64 18.11 8.50
N VAL A 232 -1.52 17.13 8.74
CA VAL A 232 -2.92 17.35 9.12
C VAL A 232 -2.99 18.13 10.44
N VAL A 233 -2.25 17.71 11.47
CA VAL A 233 -2.17 18.41 12.76
C VAL A 233 -1.66 19.85 12.60
N ALA A 234 -0.62 20.06 11.79
CA ALA A 234 -0.11 21.39 11.50
C ALA A 234 -1.17 22.28 10.82
N ALA A 235 -1.93 21.73 9.88
CA ALA A 235 -3.00 22.45 9.18
C ALA A 235 -4.17 22.81 10.12
N LEU A 236 -4.57 21.89 11.00
CA LEU A 236 -5.59 22.13 12.03
C LEU A 236 -5.17 23.24 12.99
N LYS A 237 -3.91 23.22 13.46
CA LYS A 237 -3.33 24.26 14.32
C LYS A 237 -3.25 25.61 13.63
N ALA A 238 -2.92 25.63 12.33
CA ALA A 238 -2.83 26.86 11.55
C ALA A 238 -4.19 27.56 11.42
N LYS A 239 -5.29 26.80 11.27
CA LYS A 239 -6.65 27.36 11.35
C LYS A 239 -7.01 27.79 12.77
N GLY A 240 -6.69 26.97 13.78
CA GLY A 240 -6.72 27.34 15.20
C GLY A 240 -8.12 27.60 15.79
N THR A 241 -9.17 27.26 15.05
CA THR A 241 -10.57 27.52 15.42
C THR A 241 -11.34 26.26 15.83
N TYR A 242 -10.86 25.08 15.46
CA TYR A 242 -11.55 23.82 15.73
C TYR A 242 -11.39 23.38 17.19
N LYS A 243 -12.46 22.79 17.73
CA LYS A 243 -12.50 22.13 19.04
C LYS A 243 -12.69 20.63 18.91
N LYS A 244 -13.31 20.19 17.82
CA LYS A 244 -13.64 18.81 17.55
C LYS A 244 -13.05 18.37 16.21
N VAL A 245 -12.63 17.11 16.14
CA VAL A 245 -12.25 16.42 14.92
C VAL A 245 -13.13 15.20 14.75
N VAL A 246 -13.79 15.10 13.61
CA VAL A 246 -14.40 13.86 13.13
C VAL A 246 -13.37 13.16 12.27
N LEU A 247 -13.10 11.88 12.54
CA LEU A 247 -12.06 11.11 11.89
C LEU A 247 -12.66 9.89 11.19
N GLU A 248 -12.53 9.83 9.86
CA GLU A 248 -13.07 8.77 9.02
C GLU A 248 -11.99 8.12 8.14
N PRO A 249 -12.12 6.84 7.78
CA PRO A 249 -11.22 6.21 6.84
C PRO A 249 -11.55 6.64 5.41
N LEU A 250 -10.51 6.91 4.62
CA LEU A 250 -10.57 7.12 3.18
C LEU A 250 -10.11 5.84 2.46
N MET A 251 -10.75 4.73 2.82
CA MET A 251 -10.48 3.38 2.33
C MET A 251 -11.82 2.69 2.06
N VAL A 252 -11.86 1.77 1.09
CA VAL A 252 -13.11 1.05 0.74
C VAL A 252 -13.69 0.32 1.94
N VAL A 253 -12.82 -0.28 2.75
CA VAL A 253 -13.18 -1.00 3.98
C VAL A 253 -12.69 -0.24 5.21
N ALA A 254 -13.47 -0.29 6.29
CA ALA A 254 -12.95 0.03 7.62
C ALA A 254 -12.24 -1.22 8.17
N GLY A 255 -10.98 -1.41 7.74
CA GLY A 255 -10.15 -2.56 8.07
C GLY A 255 -9.20 -2.30 9.24
N ASP A 256 -8.03 -2.94 9.21
CA ASP A 256 -7.07 -2.89 10.31
C ASP A 256 -6.59 -1.46 10.62
N HIS A 257 -6.13 -0.73 9.59
CA HIS A 257 -5.72 0.67 9.73
C HIS A 257 -6.80 1.55 10.35
N ALA A 258 -8.06 1.39 9.94
CA ALA A 258 -9.16 2.17 10.52
C ALA A 258 -9.37 1.85 12.01
N ASN A 259 -9.24 0.58 12.41
CA ASN A 259 -9.48 0.17 13.80
C ASN A 259 -8.28 0.44 14.72
N ASN A 260 -7.06 0.36 14.21
CA ASN A 260 -5.84 0.44 15.00
C ASN A 260 -5.12 1.78 14.81
N ASP A 261 -4.67 2.10 13.60
CA ASP A 261 -3.89 3.32 13.35
C ASP A 261 -4.75 4.59 13.46
N MET A 262 -6.02 4.52 13.05
CA MET A 262 -6.92 5.66 13.12
C MET A 262 -7.55 5.80 14.51
N ALA A 263 -8.24 4.75 14.97
CA ALA A 263 -9.13 4.80 16.14
C ALA A 263 -8.64 3.99 17.35
N GLY A 264 -7.43 3.44 17.28
CA GLY A 264 -6.85 2.60 18.32
C GLY A 264 -6.64 3.34 19.64
N ALA A 265 -6.33 2.57 20.68
CA ALA A 265 -6.00 3.11 22.00
C ALA A 265 -4.50 3.43 22.16
N GLU A 266 -3.67 3.04 21.18
CA GLU A 266 -2.23 3.26 21.21
C GLU A 266 -1.88 4.74 21.03
N ALA A 267 -0.75 5.17 21.59
CA ALA A 267 -0.39 6.59 21.71
C ALA A 267 -0.09 7.26 20.36
N ASP A 268 0.28 6.47 19.37
CA ASP A 268 0.60 6.84 17.98
C ASP A 268 -0.60 6.73 17.03
N SER A 269 -1.76 6.23 17.51
CA SER A 269 -2.98 6.30 16.72
C SER A 269 -3.37 7.76 16.45
N TRP A 270 -3.98 8.03 15.31
CA TRP A 270 -4.42 9.36 14.91
C TRP A 270 -5.35 9.98 15.95
N LYS A 271 -6.28 9.19 16.47
CA LYS A 271 -7.16 9.59 17.57
C LYS A 271 -6.35 10.07 18.78
N SER A 272 -5.43 9.25 19.29
CA SER A 272 -4.61 9.59 20.46
C SER A 272 -3.77 10.83 20.24
N VAL A 273 -3.20 11.01 19.05
CA VAL A 273 -2.39 12.19 18.71
C VAL A 273 -3.27 13.45 18.69
N LEU A 274 -4.43 13.40 18.04
CA LEU A 274 -5.37 14.53 17.97
C LEU A 274 -5.94 14.89 19.35
N GLU A 275 -6.25 13.91 20.19
CA GLU A 275 -6.66 14.13 21.58
C GLU A 275 -5.55 14.80 22.41
N GLN A 276 -4.28 14.42 22.20
CA GLN A 276 -3.12 15.05 22.86
C GLN A 276 -2.93 16.51 22.44
N GLU A 277 -3.32 16.85 21.21
CA GLU A 277 -3.36 18.23 20.71
C GLU A 277 -4.54 19.05 21.25
N GLY A 278 -5.43 18.42 22.02
CA GLY A 278 -6.51 19.07 22.75
C GLY A 278 -7.85 19.08 22.00
N TYR A 279 -7.99 18.31 20.93
CA TYR A 279 -9.26 18.15 20.21
C TYR A 279 -10.15 17.09 20.89
N GLU A 280 -11.46 17.31 20.87
CA GLU A 280 -12.42 16.21 21.04
C GLU A 280 -12.43 15.39 19.75
N VAL A 281 -12.22 14.06 19.83
CA VAL A 281 -12.14 13.22 18.62
C VAL A 281 -13.31 12.24 18.58
N GLU A 282 -14.05 12.26 17.47
CA GLU A 282 -15.08 11.26 17.14
C GLU A 282 -14.60 10.44 15.94
N CYS A 283 -14.43 9.13 16.13
CA CYS A 283 -14.05 8.22 15.05
C CYS A 283 -15.30 7.57 14.45
N ILE A 284 -15.46 7.66 13.13
CA ILE A 284 -16.51 6.97 12.38
C ILE A 284 -15.83 5.84 11.61
N LEU A 285 -16.08 4.60 12.04
CA LEU A 285 -15.44 3.39 11.49
C LEU A 285 -16.26 2.83 10.32
N GLU A 286 -16.45 3.65 9.30
CA GLU A 286 -17.22 3.29 8.12
C GLU A 286 -16.39 3.45 6.85
N GLY A 287 -16.22 2.36 6.10
CA GLY A 287 -15.49 2.40 4.83
C GLY A 287 -16.29 3.09 3.72
N LEU A 288 -15.60 3.59 2.70
CA LEU A 288 -16.22 4.24 1.54
C LEU A 288 -17.19 3.30 0.80
N GLY A 289 -16.96 1.99 0.84
CA GLY A 289 -17.84 1.00 0.21
C GLY A 289 -19.24 0.93 0.82
N GLN A 290 -19.48 1.53 2.00
CA GLN A 290 -20.83 1.62 2.59
C GLN A 290 -21.67 2.75 1.99
N ILE A 291 -21.05 3.67 1.24
CA ILE A 291 -21.71 4.86 0.71
C ILE A 291 -22.28 4.51 -0.67
N GLU A 292 -23.61 4.50 -0.83
CA GLU A 292 -24.28 4.16 -2.09
C GLU A 292 -23.72 4.97 -3.28
N ALA A 293 -23.51 6.27 -3.10
CA ALA A 293 -22.93 7.13 -4.15
C ALA A 293 -21.49 6.73 -4.57
N VAL A 294 -20.72 6.07 -3.68
CA VAL A 294 -19.40 5.51 -4.03
C VAL A 294 -19.56 4.17 -4.75
N GLN A 295 -20.51 3.33 -4.32
CA GLN A 295 -20.84 2.09 -5.02
C GLN A 295 -21.26 2.37 -6.47
N ASP A 296 -22.05 3.43 -6.67
CA ASP A 296 -22.47 3.88 -8.00
C ASP A 296 -21.28 4.22 -8.92
N VAL A 297 -20.19 4.79 -8.40
CA VAL A 297 -18.99 5.06 -9.21
C VAL A 297 -18.40 3.75 -9.76
N TYR A 298 -18.25 2.72 -8.91
CA TYR A 298 -17.78 1.41 -9.37
C TYR A 298 -18.74 0.76 -10.38
N VAL A 299 -20.06 0.90 -10.18
CA VAL A 299 -21.06 0.42 -11.12
C VAL A 299 -20.96 1.13 -12.46
N GLU A 300 -20.72 2.45 -12.48
CA GLU A 300 -20.54 3.23 -13.70
C GLU A 300 -19.21 2.95 -14.41
N HIS A 301 -18.12 2.69 -13.68
CA HIS A 301 -16.85 2.23 -14.26
C HIS A 301 -17.02 0.89 -14.96
N LEU A 302 -17.68 -0.07 -14.32
CA LEU A 302 -18.03 -1.36 -14.90
C LEU A 302 -18.84 -1.18 -16.19
N LYS A 303 -19.93 -0.40 -16.14
CA LYS A 303 -20.78 -0.13 -17.31
C LYS A 303 -19.98 0.53 -18.44
N SER A 304 -19.15 1.52 -18.11
CA SER A 304 -18.32 2.23 -19.08
C SER A 304 -17.32 1.29 -19.76
N ALA A 305 -16.69 0.39 -18.99
CA ALA A 305 -15.77 -0.60 -19.53
C ALA A 305 -16.49 -1.61 -20.45
N MET A 306 -17.67 -2.08 -20.06
CA MET A 306 -18.52 -2.94 -20.89
C MET A 306 -18.95 -2.27 -22.20
N ASP A 307 -19.42 -1.02 -22.12
CA ASP A 307 -19.94 -0.26 -23.27
C ASP A 307 -18.83 0.15 -24.24
N ALA A 308 -17.68 0.57 -23.72
CA ALA A 308 -16.50 0.83 -24.53
C ALA A 308 -16.03 -0.45 -25.25
N GLY A 309 -16.17 -1.59 -24.58
CA GLY A 309 -15.87 -2.90 -25.12
C GLY A 309 -14.41 -3.06 -25.55
N VAL A 310 -13.52 -2.20 -25.06
CA VAL A 310 -12.08 -2.24 -25.31
C VAL A 310 -11.53 -3.43 -24.55
N ALA A 311 -10.96 -4.39 -25.27
CA ALA A 311 -10.27 -5.51 -24.63
C ALA A 311 -9.04 -4.97 -23.89
N PHE A 312 -8.87 -5.40 -22.65
CA PHE A 312 -7.62 -5.23 -21.92
C PHE A 312 -6.50 -5.85 -22.76
N ALA A 313 -5.52 -5.04 -23.14
CA ALA A 313 -4.47 -5.44 -24.07
C ALA A 313 -3.25 -6.07 -23.37
N GLY A 314 -3.34 -6.24 -22.05
CA GLY A 314 -2.19 -6.49 -21.20
C GLY A 314 -1.49 -5.20 -20.82
N VAL A 315 -0.71 -5.29 -19.76
CA VAL A 315 0.34 -4.30 -19.47
C VAL A 315 1.66 -4.88 -19.97
N GLU A 316 2.59 -4.03 -20.40
CA GLU A 316 3.97 -4.50 -20.48
C GLU A 316 4.35 -4.92 -19.07
N LYS A 317 4.54 -6.23 -18.89
CA LYS A 317 5.22 -6.73 -17.71
C LYS A 317 6.59 -6.07 -17.73
N THR A 318 6.80 -5.07 -16.88
CA THR A 318 8.09 -5.02 -16.21
C THR A 318 8.12 -6.33 -15.43
N GLU A 319 8.86 -7.31 -15.93
CA GLU A 319 9.04 -8.61 -15.28
C GLU A 319 9.57 -8.34 -13.86
N ALA A 320 8.67 -8.27 -12.89
CA ALA A 320 8.90 -8.86 -11.59
C ALA A 320 8.19 -10.21 -11.67
N GLU A 321 8.78 -11.14 -12.44
CA GLU A 321 8.46 -12.54 -12.21
C GLU A 321 8.77 -12.81 -10.73
N GLY A 322 7.88 -13.50 -10.03
CA GLY A 322 8.31 -14.33 -8.92
C GLY A 322 9.25 -15.40 -9.48
N GLU A 323 10.46 -14.98 -9.82
CA GLU A 323 11.58 -15.86 -10.08
C GLU A 323 11.83 -16.55 -8.74
N VAL A 324 11.98 -17.87 -8.74
CA VAL A 324 12.80 -18.48 -7.71
C VAL A 324 14.18 -17.88 -7.96
N ILE A 325 14.49 -16.77 -7.29
CA ILE A 325 15.78 -16.13 -7.46
C ILE A 325 16.80 -17.14 -6.92
N GLU A 326 17.49 -17.86 -7.81
CA GLU A 326 18.69 -18.61 -7.46
C GLU A 326 19.78 -17.57 -7.14
N LEU A 327 19.66 -16.96 -5.96
CA LEU A 327 20.64 -16.06 -5.43
C LEU A 327 21.92 -16.87 -5.18
N ALA A 328 23.01 -16.47 -5.83
CA ALA A 328 24.32 -17.03 -5.55
C ALA A 328 24.74 -16.76 -4.09
N ASP A 329 25.72 -17.50 -3.60
CA ASP A 329 26.32 -17.19 -2.29
C ASP A 329 26.79 -15.72 -2.26
N GLY A 330 26.29 -14.96 -1.29
CA GLY A 330 26.47 -13.52 -1.26
C GLY A 330 25.68 -12.81 -0.17
N THR A 331 25.91 -11.51 -0.03
CA THR A 331 25.18 -10.64 0.90
C THR A 331 24.41 -9.59 0.10
N TYR A 332 23.13 -9.41 0.43
CA TYR A 332 22.17 -8.59 -0.29
C TYR A 332 21.45 -7.66 0.69
N SER A 333 21.16 -6.43 0.25
CA SER A 333 20.15 -5.62 0.97
C SER A 333 18.77 -6.15 0.65
N VAL A 334 17.90 -6.20 1.65
CA VAL A 334 16.53 -6.72 1.54
C VAL A 334 15.60 -5.85 2.37
N GLN A 335 14.40 -5.57 1.86
CA GLN A 335 13.32 -4.96 2.62
C GLN A 335 12.59 -6.03 3.42
N VAL A 336 12.24 -5.68 4.66
CA VAL A 336 11.59 -6.60 5.59
C VAL A 336 10.36 -5.93 6.16
N GLU A 337 9.21 -6.51 5.86
CA GLU A 337 7.96 -6.12 6.48
C GLU A 337 7.85 -6.77 7.85
N SER A 338 7.32 -6.02 8.81
CA SER A 338 6.99 -6.54 10.13
C SER A 338 5.50 -6.37 10.38
N SER A 339 4.87 -7.39 10.97
CA SER A 339 3.47 -7.36 11.42
C SER A 339 3.18 -6.35 12.54
N SER A 340 4.10 -5.43 12.84
CA SER A 340 3.99 -4.45 13.91
C SER A 340 4.87 -3.25 13.63
N SER A 341 4.27 -2.07 13.55
CA SER A 341 4.95 -0.77 13.48
C SER A 341 5.96 -0.54 14.62
N MET A 342 5.71 -1.08 15.81
CA MET A 342 6.63 -1.03 16.95
C MET A 342 7.91 -1.88 16.80
N PHE A 343 8.01 -2.75 15.80
CA PHE A 343 9.20 -3.56 15.50
C PHE A 343 9.80 -3.08 14.18
N LYS A 344 10.23 -1.82 14.17
CA LYS A 344 10.71 -1.16 12.97
C LYS A 344 12.14 -1.61 12.63
N ILE A 345 12.26 -2.25 11.48
CA ILE A 345 13.52 -2.64 10.87
C ILE A 345 13.96 -1.48 9.97
N GLU A 346 15.10 -0.88 10.31
CA GLU A 346 15.66 0.25 9.55
C GLU A 346 16.47 -0.24 8.35
N LYS A 347 17.17 -1.38 8.52
CA LYS A 347 17.99 -2.01 7.49
C LYS A 347 17.98 -3.52 7.69
N ALA A 348 18.00 -4.28 6.60
CA ALA A 348 18.25 -5.71 6.65
C ALA A 348 19.23 -6.14 5.56
N GLU A 349 20.17 -7.02 5.92
CA GLU A 349 21.13 -7.63 5.00
C GLU A 349 20.95 -9.15 5.01
N LEU A 350 20.46 -9.71 3.90
CA LEU A 350 20.35 -11.15 3.68
C LEU A 350 21.71 -11.72 3.29
N THR A 351 22.10 -12.86 3.85
CA THR A 351 23.30 -13.61 3.45
C THR A 351 22.93 -15.03 3.08
N ILE A 352 23.41 -15.47 1.93
CA ILE A 352 23.23 -16.81 1.38
C ILE A 352 24.60 -17.47 1.32
N ALA A 353 24.72 -18.65 1.93
CA ALA A 353 25.94 -19.45 1.94
C ALA A 353 25.58 -20.93 1.81
N GLY A 354 25.58 -21.45 0.58
CA GLY A 354 25.09 -22.78 0.26
C GLY A 354 23.58 -22.88 0.41
N GLU A 355 23.11 -23.83 1.23
CA GLU A 355 21.68 -24.03 1.52
C GLU A 355 21.21 -23.21 2.74
N GLU A 356 22.09 -22.43 3.37
CA GLU A 356 21.79 -21.66 4.58
C GLU A 356 21.52 -20.18 4.23
N ILE A 357 20.34 -19.68 4.61
CA ILE A 357 19.92 -18.29 4.45
C ILE A 357 19.77 -17.65 5.82
N SER A 358 20.40 -16.50 6.02
CA SER A 358 20.30 -15.71 7.25
C SER A 358 20.17 -14.23 6.94
N ALA A 359 19.65 -13.43 7.86
CA ALA A 359 19.57 -11.99 7.72
C ALA A 359 20.09 -11.27 8.96
N VAL A 360 20.84 -10.18 8.75
CA VAL A 360 21.18 -9.22 9.79
C VAL A 360 20.14 -8.11 9.78
N LEU A 361 19.31 -8.02 10.82
CA LEU A 361 18.30 -6.98 11.00
C LEU A 361 18.84 -5.88 11.89
N THR A 362 18.85 -4.63 11.41
CA THR A 362 19.11 -3.43 12.22
C THR A 362 17.78 -2.80 12.61
N LEU A 363 17.49 -2.74 13.91
CA LEU A 363 16.28 -2.10 14.41
C LEU A 363 16.49 -0.60 14.60
N SER A 364 15.44 0.19 14.36
CA SER A 364 15.47 1.65 14.56
C SER A 364 15.51 2.08 16.04
N GLY A 365 15.60 1.12 16.98
CA GLY A 365 15.60 1.37 18.41
C GLY A 365 16.08 0.18 19.24
N THR A 366 16.39 0.42 20.50
CA THR A 366 17.03 -0.55 21.43
C THR A 366 16.04 -1.20 22.41
N GLY A 367 14.75 -1.10 22.09
CA GLY A 367 13.65 -1.52 22.98
C GLY A 367 13.50 -3.03 23.15
N TYR A 368 14.09 -3.82 22.24
CA TYR A 368 14.05 -5.27 22.27
C TYR A 368 15.43 -5.81 22.65
N GLY A 369 15.48 -6.81 23.52
CA GLY A 369 16.75 -7.36 24.02
C GLY A 369 17.13 -8.67 23.34
N LYS A 370 16.15 -9.45 22.92
CA LYS A 370 16.34 -10.79 22.39
C LYS A 370 15.22 -11.10 21.40
N LEU A 371 15.52 -11.90 20.39
CA LEU A 371 14.55 -12.48 19.47
C LEU A 371 14.53 -14.00 19.63
N TYR A 372 13.43 -14.62 19.22
CA TYR A 372 13.28 -16.06 19.11
C TYR A 372 12.51 -16.38 17.84
N MET A 373 12.98 -17.35 17.04
CA MET A 373 12.31 -17.72 15.79
C MET A 373 11.19 -18.72 16.09
N GLY A 374 9.97 -18.21 16.19
CA GLY A 374 8.78 -18.92 16.65
C GLY A 374 7.88 -18.01 17.48
N THR A 375 6.89 -18.60 18.15
CA THR A 375 5.91 -17.83 18.91
C THR A 375 6.43 -17.39 20.28
N ALA A 376 5.81 -16.37 20.88
CA ALA A 376 6.09 -15.86 22.21
C ALA A 376 5.88 -16.93 23.29
N GLU A 377 4.89 -17.82 23.09
CA GLU A 377 4.68 -18.98 23.97
C GLU A 377 5.87 -19.96 23.90
N ALA A 378 6.35 -20.26 22.69
CA ALA A 378 7.52 -21.12 22.50
C ALA A 378 8.79 -20.47 23.07
N ALA A 379 8.98 -19.17 22.84
CA ALA A 379 10.09 -18.40 23.38
C ALA A 379 10.11 -18.42 24.92
N ALA A 380 8.95 -18.28 25.57
CA ALA A 380 8.84 -18.34 27.03
C ALA A 380 9.18 -19.72 27.62
N ALA A 381 9.10 -20.78 26.80
CA ALA A 381 9.40 -22.16 27.20
C ALA A 381 10.78 -22.66 26.72
N ALA A 382 11.49 -21.87 25.91
CA ALA A 382 12.78 -22.23 25.32
C ALA A 382 13.96 -22.01 26.29
N ASP A 383 15.11 -22.60 25.97
CA ASP A 383 16.35 -22.35 26.71
C ASP A 383 16.93 -20.99 26.31
N GLU A 384 17.64 -20.30 27.22
CA GLU A 384 18.29 -19.03 26.88
C GLU A 384 19.32 -19.17 25.75
N ALA A 385 19.86 -20.38 25.55
CA ALA A 385 20.75 -20.69 24.44
C ALA A 385 20.07 -20.61 23.06
N ASP A 386 18.74 -20.71 22.99
CA ASP A 386 17.96 -20.66 21.76
C ASP A 386 17.54 -19.22 21.40
N TYR A 387 17.89 -18.23 22.24
CA TYR A 387 17.59 -16.82 21.99
C TYR A 387 18.65 -16.17 21.11
N ILE A 388 18.19 -15.33 20.19
CA ILE A 388 19.03 -14.48 19.35
C ILE A 388 19.24 -13.16 20.10
N SER A 389 20.47 -12.94 20.57
CA SER A 389 20.84 -11.70 21.27
C SER A 389 21.26 -10.63 20.28
N PHE A 390 21.06 -9.36 20.63
CA PHE A 390 21.51 -8.25 19.80
C PHE A 390 23.03 -8.11 19.81
N VAL A 391 23.57 -7.55 18.74
CA VAL A 391 24.91 -6.98 18.65
C VAL A 391 24.78 -5.49 18.37
N GLU A 392 25.44 -4.67 19.18
CA GLU A 392 25.46 -3.21 18.97
C GLU A 392 26.46 -2.86 17.87
N ASP A 393 26.01 -2.11 16.86
CA ASP A 393 26.87 -1.66 15.76
C ASP A 393 27.71 -0.42 16.12
N ALA A 394 28.49 0.09 15.18
CA ALA A 394 29.36 1.26 15.39
C ALA A 394 28.59 2.56 15.71
N ASN A 395 27.30 2.62 15.38
CA ASN A 395 26.41 3.77 15.58
C ASN A 395 25.50 3.59 16.82
N GLY A 396 25.61 2.47 17.54
CA GLY A 396 24.80 2.16 18.71
C GLY A 396 23.45 1.51 18.39
N ALA A 397 23.20 1.13 17.13
CA ALA A 397 21.96 0.45 16.73
C ALA A 397 22.03 -1.05 17.09
N TYR A 398 20.88 -1.64 17.39
CA TYR A 398 20.79 -3.06 17.74
C TYR A 398 20.59 -3.89 16.48
N THR A 399 21.50 -4.84 16.26
CA THR A 399 21.48 -5.76 15.13
C THR A 399 21.22 -7.19 15.59
N TYR A 400 20.50 -7.97 14.80
CA TYR A 400 20.19 -9.38 15.09
C TYR A 400 20.44 -10.23 13.86
N THR A 401 21.21 -11.30 14.00
CA THR A 401 21.36 -12.30 12.94
C THR A 401 20.31 -13.39 13.14
N ILE A 402 19.38 -13.51 12.20
CA ILE A 402 18.30 -14.51 12.25
C ILE A 402 18.39 -15.48 11.05
N PRO A 403 18.00 -16.75 11.20
CA PRO A 403 17.80 -17.63 10.06
C PRO A 403 16.54 -17.22 9.29
N VAL A 404 16.58 -17.31 7.96
CA VAL A 404 15.46 -17.00 7.07
C VAL A 404 15.01 -18.29 6.40
N ALA A 405 13.81 -18.76 6.74
CA ALA A 405 13.30 -20.04 6.24
C ALA A 405 12.80 -19.98 4.79
N ALA A 406 12.25 -18.82 4.38
CA ALA A 406 11.78 -18.55 3.02
C ALA A 406 11.65 -17.03 2.81
N LEU A 407 11.85 -16.58 1.58
CA LEU A 407 11.51 -15.22 1.16
C LEU A 407 10.01 -15.15 0.80
N ASP A 408 9.44 -13.95 0.85
CA ASP A 408 8.04 -13.62 0.55
C ASP A 408 7.01 -14.44 1.34
N GLN A 409 7.44 -15.01 2.47
CA GLN A 409 6.59 -15.77 3.38
C GLN A 409 6.73 -15.20 4.79
N PRO A 410 5.63 -15.01 5.54
CA PRO A 410 5.70 -14.60 6.92
C PRO A 410 6.47 -15.61 7.78
N ILE A 411 7.51 -15.16 8.47
CA ILE A 411 8.30 -15.94 9.41
C ILE A 411 7.94 -15.50 10.83
N ASP A 412 7.49 -16.44 11.66
CA ASP A 412 7.19 -16.17 13.07
C ASP A 412 8.47 -15.80 13.84
N CYS A 413 8.42 -14.67 14.54
CA CYS A 413 9.50 -14.15 15.36
C CYS A 413 8.93 -13.57 16.65
N ALA A 414 9.33 -14.07 17.81
CA ALA A 414 9.00 -13.46 19.08
C ALA A 414 10.08 -12.43 19.46
N ALA A 415 9.67 -11.21 19.80
CA ALA A 415 10.58 -10.15 20.25
C ALA A 415 10.40 -9.87 21.74
N PHE A 416 11.48 -9.98 22.52
CA PHE A 416 11.46 -9.72 23.97
C PHE A 416 11.63 -8.22 24.24
N SER A 417 10.61 -7.59 24.82
CA SER A 417 10.67 -6.17 25.19
C SER A 417 11.46 -5.97 26.49
N ASN A 418 12.52 -5.18 26.43
CA ASN A 418 13.30 -4.80 27.62
C ASN A 418 12.48 -3.99 28.63
N LYS A 419 11.50 -3.22 28.14
CA LYS A 419 10.67 -2.35 28.99
C LYS A 419 9.59 -3.12 29.73
N LYS A 420 8.97 -4.09 29.06
CA LYS A 420 7.82 -4.85 29.58
C LYS A 420 8.21 -6.22 30.13
N GLU A 421 9.45 -6.67 29.87
CA GLU A 421 9.97 -7.99 30.26
C GLU A 421 9.09 -9.15 29.76
N GLU A 422 8.57 -9.01 28.54
CA GLU A 422 7.60 -9.94 27.93
C GLU A 422 7.92 -10.16 26.45
N TRP A 423 7.56 -11.34 25.94
CA TRP A 423 7.66 -11.73 24.54
C TRP A 423 6.44 -11.28 23.74
N TYR A 424 6.67 -10.72 22.56
CA TYR A 424 5.63 -10.34 21.60
C TYR A 424 5.78 -11.10 20.30
N ASP A 425 4.71 -11.73 19.85
CA ASP A 425 4.65 -12.33 18.51
C ASP A 425 4.79 -11.23 17.43
N ARG A 426 5.68 -11.49 16.48
CA ARG A 426 5.89 -10.73 15.26
C ARG A 426 5.89 -11.72 14.09
N GLN A 427 5.55 -11.22 12.93
CA GLN A 427 5.82 -11.90 11.66
C GLN A 427 6.70 -11.00 10.82
N LEU A 428 7.73 -11.60 10.24
CA LEU A 428 8.69 -10.92 9.38
C LEU A 428 8.58 -11.50 7.97
N THR A 429 8.38 -10.65 6.97
CA THR A 429 8.37 -11.06 5.57
C THR A 429 9.54 -10.41 4.84
N PHE A 430 10.44 -11.23 4.31
CA PHE A 430 11.61 -10.76 3.57
C PHE A 430 11.25 -10.70 2.09
N LEU A 431 11.16 -9.49 1.54
CA LEU A 431 10.65 -9.28 0.19
C LEU A 431 11.74 -9.61 -0.84
N SER A 432 11.61 -10.72 -1.57
CA SER A 432 12.58 -11.11 -2.59
C SER A 432 12.65 -10.07 -3.72
N ALA A 433 11.54 -9.40 -4.04
CA ALA A 433 11.47 -8.33 -5.04
C ALA A 433 12.38 -7.13 -4.70
N SER A 434 12.75 -6.95 -3.43
CA SER A 434 13.71 -5.92 -3.01
C SER A 434 15.17 -6.36 -3.18
N ILE A 435 15.42 -7.66 -3.37
CA ILE A 435 16.73 -8.24 -3.59
C ILE A 435 17.02 -8.18 -5.10
N GLY A 436 17.90 -7.27 -5.51
CA GLY A 436 18.27 -7.15 -6.92
C GLY A 436 17.59 -6.01 -7.69
N ALA A 437 16.81 -5.14 -7.06
CA ALA A 437 16.45 -3.81 -7.61
C ALA A 437 17.66 -2.84 -7.79
N GLN A 438 18.88 -3.39 -7.78
CA GLN A 438 20.18 -2.80 -8.10
C GLN A 438 20.96 -3.62 -9.15
N ASN A 439 20.38 -4.68 -9.73
CA ASN A 439 21.02 -5.57 -10.70
C ASN A 439 19.99 -6.19 -11.65
N GLU A 440 19.59 -5.47 -12.70
CA GLU A 440 19.24 -6.11 -13.97
C GLU A 440 19.86 -5.35 -15.14
N GLY A 441 20.90 -5.99 -15.68
CA GLY A 441 21.69 -5.55 -16.80
C GLY A 441 22.37 -6.76 -17.43
N ASN A 442 21.54 -7.62 -18.03
CA ASN A 442 21.84 -8.44 -19.21
C ASN A 442 22.33 -9.89 -18.97
N VAL A 443 21.50 -10.87 -19.35
CA VAL A 443 22.00 -12.15 -19.89
C VAL A 443 21.50 -12.30 -21.33
N SER A 444 22.42 -12.16 -22.29
CA SER A 444 22.25 -12.73 -23.62
C SER A 444 23.15 -13.97 -23.73
N GLU A 445 22.56 -15.12 -24.05
CA GLU A 445 23.29 -16.38 -24.24
C GLU A 445 24.14 -16.43 -25.52
N ALA A 446 25.29 -17.09 -25.34
CA ALA A 446 26.11 -17.85 -26.28
C ALA A 446 26.97 -17.12 -27.33
N SER A 447 28.24 -16.90 -26.98
CA SER A 447 29.33 -17.62 -27.65
C SER A 447 30.63 -17.62 -26.84
N THR A 448 31.02 -18.81 -26.38
CA THR A 448 32.37 -19.31 -26.04
C THR A 448 33.53 -18.30 -25.93
N THR A 449 34.12 -18.12 -24.75
CA THR A 449 35.40 -18.73 -24.30
C THR A 449 35.89 -18.11 -22.98
N GLU A 450 36.29 -19.02 -22.08
CA GLU A 450 37.14 -18.92 -20.89
C GLU A 450 37.69 -17.56 -20.38
N ASN A 451 37.54 -17.43 -19.04
CA ASN A 451 38.56 -17.08 -18.03
C ASN A 451 38.50 -15.67 -17.39
N SER A 452 38.01 -15.66 -16.14
CA SER A 452 38.61 -15.04 -14.93
C SER A 452 39.31 -13.68 -15.05
N ALA A 453 38.80 -12.66 -14.35
CA ALA A 453 39.49 -11.96 -13.25
C ALA A 453 38.77 -10.67 -12.80
N THR A 454 38.71 -10.51 -11.48
CA THR A 454 38.52 -9.27 -10.69
C THR A 454 39.27 -8.03 -11.23
N ALA A 455 38.68 -6.83 -11.19
CA ALA A 455 39.43 -5.57 -11.16
C ALA A 455 38.67 -4.37 -10.56
N SER A 456 39.42 -3.63 -9.76
CA SER A 456 39.17 -2.36 -9.06
C SER A 456 39.36 -1.11 -9.94
N VAL A 457 38.77 0.03 -9.52
CA VAL A 457 38.96 1.43 -9.96
C VAL A 457 40.22 1.69 -10.80
N THR A 458 40.06 1.82 -12.13
CA THR A 458 40.91 2.55 -13.09
C THR A 458 40.37 2.24 -14.49
N GLU A 459 39.83 3.21 -15.24
CA GLU A 459 39.78 3.27 -16.73
C GLU A 459 38.79 4.38 -17.24
N VAL A 460 38.68 5.54 -16.57
CA VAL A 460 38.05 6.71 -17.22
C VAL A 460 39.14 7.49 -17.94
N THR A 461 39.08 7.58 -19.26
CA THR A 461 40.03 8.35 -20.06
C THR A 461 39.88 9.85 -19.84
N ASP A 462 40.95 10.62 -20.01
CA ASP A 462 40.88 12.09 -19.93
C ASP A 462 39.82 12.65 -20.89
N GLY A 463 38.93 13.49 -20.38
CA GLY A 463 37.76 13.99 -21.12
C GLY A 463 36.73 14.67 -20.22
N THR A 464 35.73 15.29 -20.84
CA THR A 464 34.58 15.87 -20.14
C THR A 464 33.35 15.01 -20.41
N TYR A 465 32.58 14.76 -19.34
CA TYR A 465 31.45 13.85 -19.35
C TYR A 465 30.25 14.49 -18.64
N SER A 466 29.04 14.13 -19.03
CA SER A 466 27.83 14.32 -18.22
C SER A 466 27.62 13.09 -17.34
N ILE A 467 27.25 13.30 -16.08
CA ILE A 467 27.01 12.24 -15.10
C ILE A 467 25.81 12.62 -14.22
N ASP A 468 24.94 11.65 -13.96
CA ASP A 468 23.86 11.86 -13.00
C ASP A 468 24.40 11.90 -11.58
N VAL A 469 23.84 12.82 -10.80
CA VAL A 469 24.24 13.06 -9.42
C VAL A 469 23.01 13.10 -8.52
N THR A 470 23.07 12.35 -7.42
CA THR A 470 22.06 12.39 -6.36
C THR A 470 22.60 13.14 -5.17
N LEU A 471 21.78 14.04 -4.61
CA LEU A 471 22.04 14.70 -3.34
C LEU A 471 21.24 13.98 -2.24
N GLY A 472 21.95 13.39 -1.28
CA GLY A 472 21.40 12.87 -0.04
C GLY A 472 21.65 13.82 1.13
N GLY A 473 20.93 13.61 2.23
CA GLY A 473 21.08 14.39 3.46
C GLY A 473 20.43 15.79 3.45
N GLY A 474 20.79 16.60 4.44
CA GLY A 474 20.20 17.92 4.67
C GLY A 474 18.73 17.90 5.13
N SER A 475 17.97 18.91 4.71
CA SER A 475 16.55 19.11 5.11
C SER A 475 15.52 18.61 4.09
N GLY A 476 15.97 17.92 3.03
CA GLY A 476 15.11 17.43 1.93
C GLY A 476 14.58 18.51 0.97
N LYS A 477 14.86 19.79 1.21
CA LYS A 477 14.36 20.93 0.40
C LYS A 477 15.34 21.42 -0.68
N SER A 478 16.59 20.98 -0.61
CA SER A 478 17.65 21.38 -1.54
C SER A 478 17.93 20.26 -2.51
N THR A 479 18.22 20.60 -3.75
CA THR A 479 18.59 19.65 -4.79
C THR A 479 19.80 20.18 -5.56
N VAL A 480 20.50 19.29 -6.25
CA VAL A 480 21.49 19.65 -7.26
C VAL A 480 20.94 19.29 -8.64
N LEU A 481 21.28 20.09 -9.65
CA LEU A 481 20.87 19.80 -11.01
C LEU A 481 21.66 18.58 -11.52
N SER A 482 20.92 17.63 -12.08
CA SER A 482 21.42 16.45 -12.76
C SER A 482 20.95 16.46 -14.21
N PRO A 483 21.78 16.09 -15.20
CA PRO A 483 23.17 15.64 -15.04
C PRO A 483 24.15 16.79 -14.74
N ALA A 484 25.16 16.50 -13.93
CA ALA A 484 26.31 17.36 -13.68
C ALA A 484 27.42 17.11 -14.71
N THR A 485 28.34 18.07 -14.86
CA THR A 485 29.52 17.91 -15.72
C THR A 485 30.70 17.43 -14.89
N ILE A 486 31.38 16.35 -15.30
CA ILE A 486 32.61 15.87 -14.68
C ILE A 486 33.76 15.89 -15.69
N THR A 487 34.90 16.44 -15.32
CA THR A 487 36.10 16.49 -16.15
C THR A 487 37.18 15.61 -15.53
N VAL A 488 37.70 14.69 -16.33
CA VAL A 488 38.81 13.79 -15.98
C VAL A 488 40.07 14.29 -16.68
N SER A 489 41.12 14.55 -15.91
CA SER A 489 42.42 14.98 -16.46
C SER A 489 43.55 14.43 -15.61
N GLY A 490 44.43 13.62 -16.20
CA GLY A 490 45.58 13.03 -15.51
C GLY A 490 45.18 12.11 -14.34
N GLY A 491 44.03 11.44 -14.45
CA GLY A 491 43.48 10.56 -13.41
C GLY A 491 42.82 11.27 -12.22
N SER A 492 42.65 12.60 -12.28
CA SER A 492 41.86 13.37 -11.30
C SER A 492 40.51 13.76 -11.90
N MET A 493 39.44 13.61 -11.12
CA MET A 493 38.07 13.96 -11.53
C MET A 493 37.60 15.21 -10.79
N VAL A 494 37.06 16.18 -11.54
CA VAL A 494 36.45 17.41 -10.98
C VAL A 494 35.03 17.53 -11.52
N ALA A 495 34.06 17.64 -10.62
CA ALA A 495 32.65 17.82 -10.96
C ALA A 495 32.22 19.27 -10.79
N ARG A 496 31.48 19.78 -11.78
CA ARG A 496 30.77 21.06 -11.76
C ARG A 496 29.32 20.81 -11.38
N ILE A 497 28.95 21.17 -10.15
CA ILE A 497 27.64 20.95 -9.55
C ILE A 497 26.91 22.29 -9.44
N GLU A 498 25.66 22.35 -9.89
CA GLU A 498 24.78 23.51 -9.69
C GLU A 498 23.68 23.16 -8.68
N TRP A 499 23.55 23.96 -7.63
CA TRP A 499 22.49 23.80 -6.64
C TRP A 499 21.16 24.37 -7.16
N SER A 500 20.03 23.99 -6.57
CA SER A 500 18.72 24.56 -6.91
C SER A 500 18.47 25.96 -6.32
N SER A 501 19.47 26.57 -5.67
CA SER A 501 19.38 27.86 -5.00
C SER A 501 20.65 28.71 -5.20
N PRO A 502 20.53 30.04 -5.32
CA PRO A 502 21.67 30.97 -5.40
C PRO A 502 22.31 31.27 -4.03
N ASN A 503 21.75 30.72 -2.95
CA ASN A 503 22.07 31.11 -1.59
C ASN A 503 23.06 30.15 -0.91
N TYR A 504 24.01 29.59 -1.67
CA TYR A 504 25.13 28.82 -1.12
C TYR A 504 26.43 29.59 -1.33
N ASP A 505 27.05 30.00 -0.22
CA ASP A 505 28.23 30.87 -0.22
C ASP A 505 29.55 30.10 -0.37
N TYR A 506 29.58 28.87 0.13
CA TYR A 506 30.71 27.95 -0.03
C TYR A 506 30.30 26.50 0.23
N MET A 507 31.13 25.57 -0.25
CA MET A 507 31.04 24.15 0.05
C MET A 507 32.34 23.65 0.65
N LEU A 508 32.26 22.75 1.64
CA LEU A 508 33.39 22.01 2.16
C LEU A 508 33.36 20.58 1.62
N VAL A 509 34.49 20.12 1.07
CA VAL A 509 34.70 18.73 0.66
C VAL A 509 36.01 18.28 1.31
N ASP A 510 35.98 17.22 2.10
CA ASP A 510 37.12 16.75 2.91
C ASP A 510 37.80 17.85 3.76
N GLY A 511 37.02 18.84 4.19
CA GLY A 511 37.49 19.98 4.99
C GLY A 511 38.15 21.12 4.18
N GLU A 512 38.28 20.99 2.87
CA GLU A 512 38.73 22.07 1.98
C GLU A 512 37.55 22.92 1.49
N LYS A 513 37.76 24.24 1.40
CA LYS A 513 36.72 25.23 1.09
C LYS A 513 36.70 25.61 -0.39
N TYR A 514 35.55 25.39 -1.03
CA TYR A 514 35.27 25.72 -2.42
C TYR A 514 34.25 26.85 -2.50
N LEU A 515 34.55 27.88 -3.29
CA LEU A 515 33.65 29.02 -3.53
C LEU A 515 32.89 28.85 -4.85
N PRO A 516 31.71 29.47 -5.01
CA PRO A 516 30.98 29.41 -6.26
C PRO A 516 31.81 29.96 -7.43
N VAL A 517 31.76 29.28 -8.57
CA VAL A 517 32.47 29.69 -9.80
C VAL A 517 31.69 30.69 -10.64
N ASN A 518 30.42 30.92 -10.31
CA ASN A 518 29.53 31.88 -10.96
C ASN A 518 29.17 33.04 -10.01
N THR A 519 28.74 34.15 -10.60
CA THR A 519 28.32 35.37 -9.86
C THR A 519 26.85 35.73 -10.11
N GLU A 520 26.18 35.03 -11.01
CA GLU A 520 24.76 35.21 -11.38
C GLU A 520 24.11 33.83 -11.51
N GLY A 521 22.83 33.70 -11.14
CA GLY A 521 22.10 32.43 -11.15
C GLY A 521 22.28 31.61 -9.87
N ASN A 522 21.90 30.33 -9.91
CA ASN A 522 22.05 29.42 -8.77
C ASN A 522 23.53 29.13 -8.47
N SER A 523 23.87 28.80 -7.22
CA SER A 523 25.27 28.60 -6.84
C SER A 523 25.86 27.37 -7.53
N VAL A 524 26.97 27.56 -8.26
CA VAL A 524 27.70 26.50 -8.96
C VAL A 524 29.07 26.31 -8.31
N PHE A 525 29.44 25.06 -8.01
CA PHE A 525 30.74 24.71 -7.45
C PHE A 525 31.50 23.76 -8.38
N GLU A 526 32.82 23.86 -8.39
CA GLU A 526 33.71 22.86 -8.96
C GLU A 526 34.47 22.16 -7.84
N ILE A 527 34.26 20.87 -7.68
CA ILE A 527 34.78 20.07 -6.56
C ILE A 527 35.46 18.78 -7.01
N PRO A 528 36.49 18.31 -6.28
CA PRO A 528 37.12 17.04 -6.59
C PRO A 528 36.17 15.87 -6.30
N VAL A 529 36.22 14.85 -7.15
CA VAL A 529 35.51 13.58 -6.95
C VAL A 529 36.56 12.48 -6.85
N VAL A 530 36.61 11.82 -5.69
CA VAL A 530 37.64 10.81 -5.39
C VAL A 530 37.26 9.41 -5.88
N ALA A 531 35.96 9.11 -5.94
CA ALA A 531 35.40 7.85 -6.45
C ALA A 531 33.98 8.09 -7.00
N LEU A 532 33.60 7.33 -8.03
CA LEU A 532 32.21 7.25 -8.51
C LEU A 532 31.48 6.15 -7.74
N ASP A 533 30.15 6.20 -7.73
CA ASP A 533 29.25 5.25 -7.05
C ASP A 533 29.49 5.15 -5.53
N THR A 534 30.17 6.14 -4.96
CA THR A 534 30.43 6.24 -3.53
C THR A 534 29.90 7.58 -3.04
N GLU A 535 29.30 7.59 -1.84
CA GLU A 535 28.84 8.82 -1.21
C GLU A 535 30.02 9.75 -0.89
N LEU A 536 30.02 10.94 -1.47
CA LEU A 536 30.93 12.02 -1.15
C LEU A 536 30.28 12.94 -0.14
N ALA A 537 30.76 12.93 1.10
CA ALA A 537 30.28 13.84 2.13
C ALA A 537 30.69 15.29 1.81
N VAL A 538 29.71 16.20 1.82
CA VAL A 538 29.93 17.63 1.59
C VAL A 538 29.16 18.47 2.59
N ILE A 539 29.65 19.68 2.89
CA ILE A 539 28.96 20.64 3.77
C ILE A 539 28.67 21.91 2.97
N GLY A 540 27.40 22.24 2.80
CA GLY A 540 26.96 23.47 2.15
C GLY A 540 26.58 24.54 3.15
N ASP A 541 27.20 25.72 3.09
CA ASP A 541 26.77 26.89 3.88
C ASP A 541 25.68 27.66 3.15
N THR A 542 24.47 27.67 3.72
CA THR A 542 23.34 28.38 3.14
C THR A 542 23.07 29.72 3.83
N VAL A 543 22.95 30.78 3.02
CA VAL A 543 22.63 32.15 3.46
C VAL A 543 21.16 32.53 3.24
N ALA A 544 20.32 31.57 2.82
CA ALA A 544 18.89 31.77 2.61
C ALA A 544 18.11 32.09 3.91
N MET A 545 18.74 31.89 5.08
CA MET A 545 18.17 32.14 6.41
C MET A 545 18.79 33.38 7.07
N SER A 546 18.13 33.96 8.08
CA SER A 546 18.60 35.16 8.79
C SER A 546 19.98 35.03 9.48
N LYS A 547 20.55 33.81 9.54
CA LYS A 547 21.94 33.51 9.91
C LYS A 547 22.45 32.37 9.00
N PRO A 548 23.67 32.47 8.44
CA PRO A 548 24.29 31.38 7.68
C PRO A 548 24.36 30.10 8.51
N ARG A 549 24.15 28.96 7.86
CA ARG A 549 24.25 27.63 8.48
C ARG A 549 24.91 26.66 7.52
N GLU A 550 25.92 25.97 8.05
CA GLU A 550 26.51 24.78 7.44
C GLU A 550 25.57 23.59 7.64
N ILE A 551 25.25 22.91 6.53
CA ILE A 551 24.39 21.72 6.49
C ILE A 551 25.17 20.60 5.80
N GLU A 552 25.15 19.41 6.38
CA GLU A 552 25.78 18.20 5.84
C GLU A 552 24.90 17.54 4.78
N TYR A 553 25.52 17.14 3.68
CA TYR A 553 24.90 16.43 2.55
C TYR A 553 25.84 15.31 2.08
N THR A 554 25.30 14.41 1.28
CA THR A 554 26.08 13.44 0.49
C THR A 554 25.81 13.65 -1.00
N LEU A 555 26.85 13.54 -1.82
CA LEU A 555 26.74 13.56 -3.28
C LEU A 555 27.21 12.20 -3.83
N THR A 556 26.38 11.56 -4.63
CA THR A 556 26.75 10.30 -5.30
C THR A 556 26.73 10.52 -6.81
N PHE A 557 27.88 10.27 -7.44
CA PHE A 557 28.07 10.39 -8.89
C PHE A 557 27.98 9.01 -9.52
N HIS A 558 26.96 8.79 -10.34
CA HIS A 558 26.59 7.45 -10.82
C HIS A 558 27.36 7.10 -12.10
N SER A 559 28.39 6.25 -12.00
CA SER A 559 29.29 5.93 -13.12
C SER A 559 28.56 5.29 -14.30
N ASN A 560 27.48 4.55 -14.05
CA ASN A 560 26.62 3.93 -15.07
C ASN A 560 25.89 4.95 -15.97
N THR A 561 25.82 6.22 -15.56
CA THR A 561 25.20 7.32 -16.32
C THR A 561 26.21 8.18 -17.08
N LEU A 562 27.51 7.88 -16.94
CA LEU A 562 28.61 8.64 -17.53
C LEU A 562 28.50 8.63 -19.07
N LYS A 563 28.32 9.80 -19.67
CA LYS A 563 28.28 10.00 -21.13
C LYS A 563 29.27 11.07 -21.53
N VAL A 564 29.97 10.91 -22.65
CA VAL A 564 30.88 11.96 -23.16
C VAL A 564 30.05 13.23 -23.40
N ALA A 565 30.47 14.34 -22.80
CA ALA A 565 29.81 15.62 -22.99
C ALA A 565 30.15 16.13 -24.41
N GLU A 566 29.13 16.48 -25.20
CA GLU A 566 29.30 17.06 -26.54
C GLU A 566 29.89 18.47 -26.53
#